data_AF-A0A8H5B315-F1
#
_entry.id   AF-A0A8H5B315-F1
#
_cell.length_a   1.000
_cell.length_b   1.000
_cell.length_c   1.000
_cell.angle_alpha   90.00
_cell.angle_beta   90.00
_cell.angle_gamma   90.00
#
_symmetry.space_group_name_H-M   'P 1'
#
loop_
_entity.id
_entity.type
_entity.pdbx_description
1 polymer ?
#
loop_
_entity_poly.entity_id
_entity_poly.type
_entity_poly.pdbx_seq_one_letter_code
_entity_poly.pdbx_strand_id
1 'polypeptide(L)'
;MPAPPLITLPTGESLSLFSDALFVHFSGLLPPLQRKIVRKMEEFIDDMHAHENPRYLVEAEYIGREAADNMQPGELEKVREMFLTQITWRLALCYQLSNPSRISEAVPALTYLDEVHKRIHGQNEMDAGSGMFLAVALSYHDAQEERSLQTFREAFKRIRPGFSPRNIIWARSHLARLLRQMDRIPEAEREENFTRQWLLKNASEPEFRDLEVFVCDDRNTGNHIFDHPDILSKFPAVEHSPAAPAVVPDDLEEDKQHSANNDTLDLQSTV
;
A
#
# COMPACT_ATOMS: atom_id res chain seq x y z
N MET A 1 2.18 28.23 -6.81
CA MET A 1 1.88 26.80 -6.70
C MET A 1 1.82 26.51 -5.22
N PRO A 2 0.67 26.12 -4.68
CA PRO A 2 0.57 25.57 -3.35
C PRO A 2 1.37 24.27 -3.44
N ALA A 3 2.20 24.06 -2.43
CA ALA A 3 2.99 22.85 -2.45
C ALA A 3 2.00 21.66 -2.36
N PRO A 4 2.12 20.64 -3.22
CA PRO A 4 1.43 19.37 -2.96
C PRO A 4 1.72 18.97 -1.51
N PRO A 5 0.77 18.30 -0.82
CA PRO A 5 0.94 17.97 0.60
C PRO A 5 2.35 17.43 0.85
N LEU A 6 3.09 18.18 1.66
CA LEU A 6 4.49 17.91 1.95
C LEU A 6 4.62 17.10 3.24
N ILE A 7 5.58 16.18 3.23
CA ILE A 7 6.03 15.43 4.38
C ILE A 7 7.48 15.83 4.64
N THR A 8 7.75 16.33 5.84
CA THR A 8 9.12 16.55 6.29
C THR A 8 9.67 15.24 6.87
N LEU A 9 10.75 14.75 6.26
CA LEU A 9 11.51 13.60 6.72
C LEU A 9 12.38 13.97 7.93
N PRO A 10 12.85 12.99 8.72
CA PRO A 10 13.79 13.23 9.83
C PRO A 10 15.10 13.89 9.38
N THR A 11 15.46 13.78 8.10
CA THR A 11 16.60 14.45 7.47
C THR A 11 16.40 15.96 7.26
N GLY A 12 15.19 16.47 7.51
CA GLY A 12 14.77 17.84 7.19
C GLY A 12 14.29 18.03 5.75
N GLU A 13 14.42 17.01 4.89
CA GLU A 13 13.93 17.06 3.52
C GLU A 13 12.40 17.07 3.47
N SER A 14 11.82 17.91 2.60
CA SER A 14 10.38 17.95 2.37
C SER A 14 10.01 17.26 1.06
N LEU A 15 9.27 16.16 1.15
CA LEU A 15 8.81 15.37 0.01
C LEU A 15 7.31 15.55 -0.23
N SER A 16 6.93 15.70 -1.49
CA SER A 16 5.53 15.61 -1.92
C SER A 16 4.97 14.19 -1.74
N LEU A 17 3.70 14.05 -1.36
CA LEU A 17 2.99 12.75 -1.41
C LEU A 17 3.01 12.11 -2.83
N PHE A 18 3.20 12.92 -3.87
CA PHE A 18 3.33 12.50 -5.27
C PHE A 18 4.78 12.25 -5.70
N SER A 19 5.76 12.37 -4.81
CA SER A 19 7.16 12.07 -5.14
C SER A 19 7.43 10.57 -5.12
N ASP A 20 8.15 10.05 -6.11
CA ASP A 20 8.62 8.66 -6.10
C ASP A 20 9.67 8.44 -4.99
N ALA A 21 10.41 9.49 -4.63
CA ALA A 21 11.40 9.44 -3.55
C ALA A 21 10.76 9.05 -2.20
N LEU A 22 9.49 9.44 -1.97
CA LEU A 22 8.78 9.07 -0.74
C LEU A 22 8.73 7.54 -0.58
N PHE A 23 8.47 6.81 -1.66
CA PHE A 23 8.32 5.35 -1.67
C PHE A 23 9.66 4.62 -1.51
N VAL A 24 10.73 5.20 -2.06
CA VAL A 24 12.09 4.69 -1.87
C VAL A 24 12.47 4.72 -0.39
N HIS A 25 12.03 5.72 0.35
CA HIS A 25 12.36 5.88 1.77
C HIS A 25 11.32 5.27 2.73
N PHE A 26 10.07 5.06 2.30
CA PHE A 26 8.94 4.76 3.17
C PHE A 26 9.18 3.56 4.11
N SER A 27 9.68 2.45 3.58
CA SER A 27 9.93 1.23 4.37
C SER A 27 11.02 1.40 5.43
N GLY A 28 11.93 2.36 5.25
CA GLY A 28 12.96 2.72 6.23
C GLY A 28 12.52 3.72 7.30
N LEU A 29 11.29 4.26 7.21
CA LEU A 29 10.77 5.21 8.18
C LEU A 29 10.24 4.51 9.44
N LEU A 30 10.27 5.21 10.57
CA LEU A 30 9.69 4.71 11.81
C LEU A 30 8.17 4.54 11.68
N PRO A 31 7.56 3.51 12.30
CA PRO A 31 6.12 3.26 12.20
C PRO A 31 5.21 4.46 12.53
N PRO A 32 5.50 5.33 13.52
CA PRO A 32 4.71 6.54 13.73
C PRO A 32 4.70 7.49 12.52
N LEU A 33 5.83 7.64 11.84
CA LEU A 33 5.95 8.49 10.65
C LEU A 33 5.26 7.85 9.44
N GLN A 34 5.39 6.54 9.25
CA GLN A 34 4.63 5.79 8.24
C GLN A 34 3.12 6.01 8.40
N ARG A 35 2.60 5.89 9.63
CA ARG A 35 1.18 6.16 9.94
C ARG A 35 0.78 7.60 9.65
N LYS A 36 1.63 8.59 9.97
CA LYS A 36 1.37 10.00 9.68
C LYS A 36 1.28 10.26 8.16
N ILE A 37 2.16 9.64 7.38
CA ILE A 37 2.13 9.72 5.90
C ILE A 37 0.84 9.10 5.36
N VAL A 38 0.51 7.88 5.79
CA VAL A 38 -0.73 7.19 5.39
C VAL A 38 -1.96 8.06 5.67
N ARG A 39 -2.10 8.60 6.90
CA ARG A 39 -3.22 9.48 7.25
C ARG A 39 -3.33 10.70 6.35
N LYS A 40 -2.20 11.35 6.03
CA LYS A 40 -2.21 12.50 5.12
C LYS A 40 -2.64 12.12 3.70
N MET A 41 -2.33 10.91 3.24
CA MET A 41 -2.80 10.40 1.95
C MET A 41 -4.30 10.08 1.99
N GLU A 42 -4.79 9.50 3.08
CA GLU A 42 -6.23 9.26 3.30
C GLU A 42 -7.01 10.58 3.34
N GLU A 43 -6.57 11.54 4.16
CA GLU A 43 -7.15 12.88 4.25
C GLU A 43 -7.22 13.56 2.88
N PHE A 44 -6.15 13.46 2.09
CA PHE A 44 -6.13 14.01 0.74
C PHE A 44 -7.13 13.31 -0.20
N ILE A 45 -7.25 11.98 -0.12
CA ILE A 45 -8.21 11.22 -0.93
C ILE A 45 -9.65 11.59 -0.54
N ASP A 46 -9.93 11.64 0.76
CA ASP A 46 -11.25 12.00 1.29
C ASP A 46 -11.64 13.43 0.89
N ASP A 47 -10.71 14.37 1.01
CA ASP A 47 -10.90 15.76 0.58
C ASP A 47 -11.18 15.87 -0.93
N MET A 48 -10.42 15.13 -1.74
CA MET A 48 -10.67 15.05 -3.18
C MET A 48 -12.04 14.44 -3.51
N HIS A 49 -12.50 13.43 -2.76
CA HIS A 49 -13.83 12.85 -2.93
C HIS A 49 -14.95 13.79 -2.48
N ALA A 50 -14.75 14.55 -1.40
CA ALA A 50 -15.69 15.54 -0.92
C ALA A 50 -15.93 16.67 -1.95
N HIS A 51 -14.92 16.95 -2.79
CA HIS A 51 -15.01 17.93 -3.86
C HIS A 51 -15.18 17.25 -5.23
N GLU A 52 -16.44 16.99 -5.62
CA GLU A 52 -16.77 16.41 -6.93
C GLU A 52 -16.40 17.33 -8.10
N ASN A 53 -16.39 18.65 -7.88
CA ASN A 53 -16.07 19.63 -8.92
C ASN A 53 -14.56 19.65 -9.21
N PRO A 54 -14.10 19.33 -10.43
CA PRO A 54 -12.68 19.36 -10.80
C PRO A 54 -12.01 20.73 -10.67
N ARG A 55 -12.79 21.83 -10.65
CA ARG A 55 -12.27 23.17 -10.36
C ARG A 55 -11.64 23.29 -8.97
N TYR A 56 -11.96 22.37 -8.05
CA TYR A 56 -11.27 22.24 -6.77
C TYR A 56 -9.74 22.14 -6.94
N LEU A 57 -9.26 21.46 -7.99
CA LEU A 57 -7.82 21.36 -8.27
C LEU A 57 -7.16 22.71 -8.56
N VAL A 58 -7.93 23.67 -9.07
CA VAL A 58 -7.47 25.04 -9.33
C VAL A 58 -7.58 25.90 -8.08
N GLU A 59 -8.62 25.69 -7.27
CA GLU A 59 -8.87 26.42 -6.03
C GLU A 59 -7.88 26.04 -4.93
N ALA A 60 -7.62 24.74 -4.77
CA ALA A 60 -6.53 24.21 -3.96
C ALA A 60 -5.16 24.31 -4.66
N GLU A 61 -5.14 24.99 -5.81
CA GLU A 61 -4.03 25.37 -6.68
C GLU A 61 -3.02 24.25 -7.05
N TYR A 62 -3.40 22.98 -6.93
CA TYR A 62 -2.70 21.81 -7.50
C TYR A 62 -2.44 21.95 -9.00
N ILE A 63 -3.31 22.67 -9.71
CA ILE A 63 -3.16 23.07 -11.11
C ILE A 63 -3.22 24.59 -11.20
N GLY A 64 -2.27 25.20 -11.92
CA GLY A 64 -2.28 26.63 -12.18
C GLY A 64 -3.52 27.06 -12.97
N ARG A 65 -4.13 28.20 -12.60
CA ARG A 65 -5.33 28.74 -13.26
C ARG A 65 -5.17 28.85 -14.78
N GLU A 66 -4.05 29.38 -15.24
CA GLU A 66 -3.73 29.48 -16.68
C GLU A 66 -3.69 28.10 -17.37
N ALA A 67 -3.11 27.09 -16.73
CA ALA A 67 -3.11 25.74 -17.28
C ALA A 67 -4.52 25.17 -17.38
N ALA A 68 -5.34 25.36 -16.35
CA ALA A 68 -6.72 24.89 -16.33
C ALA A 68 -7.63 25.61 -17.32
N ASP A 69 -7.43 26.91 -17.55
CA ASP A 69 -8.23 27.69 -18.49
C ASP A 69 -7.90 27.36 -19.96
N ASN A 70 -6.73 26.77 -20.22
CA ASN A 70 -6.32 26.29 -21.54
C ASN A 70 -6.70 24.81 -21.81
N MET A 71 -7.29 24.11 -20.84
CA MET A 71 -7.73 22.72 -21.00
C MET A 71 -9.02 22.61 -21.83
N GLN A 72 -9.12 21.54 -22.62
CA GLN A 72 -10.34 21.19 -23.33
C GLN A 72 -11.45 20.75 -22.36
N PRO A 73 -12.73 20.87 -22.74
CA PRO A 73 -13.83 20.34 -21.93
C PRO A 73 -13.63 18.86 -21.59
N GLY A 74 -13.74 18.50 -20.30
CA GLY A 74 -13.54 17.13 -19.84
C GLY A 74 -12.09 16.77 -19.47
N GLU A 75 -11.09 17.62 -19.77
CA GLU A 75 -9.69 17.33 -19.40
C GLU A 75 -9.44 17.52 -17.90
N LEU A 76 -10.07 18.50 -17.27
CA LEU A 76 -9.88 18.74 -15.84
C LEU A 76 -10.43 17.58 -15.00
N GLU A 77 -11.55 16.99 -15.42
CA GLU A 77 -12.13 15.76 -14.87
C GLU A 77 -11.15 14.59 -14.98
N LYS A 78 -10.52 14.41 -16.15
CA LYS A 78 -9.52 13.35 -16.37
C LYS A 78 -8.28 13.56 -15.51
N VAL A 79 -7.82 14.81 -15.35
CA VAL A 79 -6.69 15.13 -14.49
C VAL A 79 -7.04 14.83 -13.04
N ARG A 80 -8.25 15.18 -12.56
CA ARG A 80 -8.74 14.81 -11.23
C ARG A 80 -8.71 13.31 -10.99
N GLU A 81 -9.26 12.53 -11.92
CA GLU A 81 -9.25 11.07 -11.84
C GLU A 81 -7.82 10.51 -11.85
N MET A 82 -6.92 11.11 -12.63
CA MET A 82 -5.50 10.74 -12.64
C MET A 82 -4.82 11.00 -11.28
N PHE A 83 -5.07 12.16 -10.65
CA PHE A 83 -4.57 12.43 -9.30
C PHE A 83 -5.08 11.41 -8.29
N LEU A 84 -6.40 11.16 -8.28
CA LEU A 84 -7.04 10.19 -7.38
C LEU A 84 -6.50 8.78 -7.57
N THR A 85 -6.39 8.30 -8.81
CA THR A 85 -5.85 6.96 -9.10
C THR A 85 -4.39 6.83 -8.69
N GLN A 86 -3.56 7.85 -8.97
CA GLN A 86 -2.15 7.82 -8.58
C GLN A 86 -1.97 7.80 -7.05
N ILE A 87 -2.66 8.68 -6.32
CA ILE A 87 -2.52 8.73 -4.85
C ILE A 87 -3.12 7.49 -4.18
N THR A 88 -4.21 6.94 -4.73
CA THR A 88 -4.84 5.73 -4.20
C THR A 88 -3.95 4.50 -4.40
N TRP A 89 -3.31 4.39 -5.56
CA TRP A 89 -2.33 3.33 -5.81
C TRP A 89 -1.14 3.44 -4.85
N ARG A 90 -0.62 4.65 -4.70
CA ARG A 90 0.46 4.97 -3.76
C ARG A 90 0.07 4.64 -2.31
N LEU A 91 -1.15 4.94 -1.88
CA LEU A 91 -1.65 4.58 -0.55
C LEU A 91 -1.63 3.05 -0.35
N ALA A 92 -2.06 2.27 -1.35
CA ALA A 92 -1.99 0.81 -1.30
C ALA A 92 -0.54 0.29 -1.16
N LEU A 93 0.41 0.92 -1.84
CA LEU A 93 1.84 0.61 -1.67
C LEU A 93 2.34 0.96 -0.26
N CYS A 94 1.96 2.12 0.30
CA CYS A 94 2.29 2.48 1.68
C CYS A 94 1.72 1.47 2.69
N TYR A 95 0.52 0.97 2.45
CA TYR A 95 -0.07 -0.09 3.26
C TYR A 95 0.74 -1.39 3.20
N GLN A 96 1.17 -1.80 2.00
CA GLN A 96 2.05 -2.96 1.84
C GLN A 96 3.38 -2.78 2.59
N LEU A 97 4.03 -1.63 2.40
CA LEU A 97 5.38 -1.32 2.90
C LEU A 97 5.42 -0.87 4.37
N SER A 98 4.27 -0.76 5.04
CA SER A 98 4.22 -0.44 6.47
C SER A 98 4.84 -1.57 7.30
N ASN A 99 5.37 -1.25 8.48
CA ASN A 99 5.86 -2.24 9.44
C ASN A 99 5.14 -2.10 10.80
N PRO A 100 4.29 -3.06 11.21
CA PRO A 100 3.86 -4.26 10.47
C PRO A 100 3.09 -3.91 9.18
N SER A 101 2.98 -4.88 8.25
CA SER A 101 2.25 -4.66 7.01
C SER A 101 0.78 -4.39 7.29
N ARG A 102 0.23 -3.37 6.62
CA ARG A 102 -1.17 -2.94 6.74
C ARG A 102 -1.94 -3.19 5.44
N ILE A 103 -1.48 -4.11 4.59
CA ILE A 103 -2.06 -4.38 3.27
C ILE A 103 -3.57 -4.71 3.32
N SER A 104 -4.05 -5.29 4.42
CA SER A 104 -5.49 -5.55 4.63
C SER A 104 -6.35 -4.28 4.60
N GLU A 105 -5.79 -3.13 4.98
CA GLU A 105 -6.49 -1.84 4.97
C GLU A 105 -6.60 -1.24 3.57
N ALA A 106 -5.85 -1.76 2.59
CA ALA A 106 -5.86 -1.25 1.22
C ALA A 106 -7.09 -1.70 0.39
N VAL A 107 -7.98 -2.55 0.92
CA VAL A 107 -9.13 -3.09 0.18
C VAL A 107 -10.01 -1.99 -0.44
N PRO A 108 -10.41 -0.90 0.25
CA PRO A 108 -11.23 0.15 -0.36
C PRO A 108 -10.50 0.86 -1.50
N ALA A 109 -9.25 1.26 -1.28
CA ALA A 109 -8.39 1.91 -2.26
C ALA A 109 -8.22 1.07 -3.54
N LEU A 110 -7.90 -0.22 -3.37
CA LEU A 110 -7.70 -1.15 -4.48
C LEU A 110 -9.00 -1.51 -5.20
N THR A 111 -10.13 -1.55 -4.47
CA THR A 111 -11.46 -1.72 -5.09
C THR A 111 -11.81 -0.52 -5.96
N TYR A 112 -11.57 0.71 -5.49
CA TYR A 112 -11.76 1.92 -6.29
C TYR A 112 -10.91 1.87 -7.58
N LEU A 113 -9.64 1.47 -7.50
CA LEU A 113 -8.79 1.37 -8.69
C LEU A 113 -9.31 0.35 -9.72
N ASP A 114 -9.79 -0.80 -9.26
CA ASP A 114 -10.41 -1.82 -10.14
C ASP A 114 -11.69 -1.28 -10.80
N GLU A 115 -12.53 -0.54 -10.07
CA GLU A 115 -13.72 0.11 -10.61
C GLU A 115 -13.38 1.17 -11.65
N VAL A 116 -12.39 2.02 -11.38
CA VAL A 116 -11.90 3.03 -12.33
C VAL A 116 -11.40 2.36 -13.61
N HIS A 117 -10.59 1.30 -13.46
CA HIS A 117 -10.05 0.55 -14.59
C HIS A 117 -11.18 -0.05 -15.44
N LYS A 118 -12.20 -0.64 -14.81
CA LYS A 118 -13.38 -1.20 -15.50
C LYS A 118 -14.21 -0.14 -16.21
N ARG A 119 -14.34 1.07 -15.64
CA ARG A 119 -15.02 2.20 -16.33
C ARG A 119 -14.28 2.60 -17.61
N ILE A 120 -12.96 2.58 -17.61
CA ILE A 120 -12.13 3.03 -18.73
C ILE A 120 -11.97 1.93 -19.80
N HIS A 121 -11.74 0.70 -19.38
CA HIS A 121 -11.34 -0.41 -20.27
C HIS A 121 -12.44 -1.45 -20.51
N GLY A 122 -13.50 -1.44 -19.70
CA GLY A 122 -14.65 -2.33 -19.81
C GLY A 122 -14.88 -3.19 -18.56
N GLN A 123 -16.13 -3.61 -18.32
CA GLN A 123 -16.55 -4.29 -17.09
C GLN A 123 -15.87 -5.64 -16.82
N ASN A 124 -15.34 -6.28 -17.87
CA ASN A 124 -14.64 -7.56 -17.79
C ASN A 124 -13.11 -7.40 -17.73
N GLU A 125 -12.60 -6.17 -17.74
CA GLU A 125 -11.17 -5.90 -17.63
C GLU A 125 -10.73 -5.75 -16.17
N MET A 126 -9.46 -6.01 -15.91
CA MET A 126 -8.81 -5.85 -14.60
C MET A 126 -7.34 -5.53 -14.85
N ASP A 127 -6.82 -4.52 -14.16
CA ASP A 127 -5.39 -4.29 -14.13
C ASP A 127 -4.72 -5.37 -13.26
N ALA A 128 -3.79 -6.12 -13.84
CA ALA A 128 -3.18 -7.25 -13.13
C ALA A 128 -2.35 -6.82 -11.91
N GLY A 129 -1.78 -5.61 -11.93
CA GLY A 129 -0.96 -5.10 -10.82
C GLY A 129 -1.82 -4.84 -9.58
N SER A 130 -2.78 -3.92 -9.71
CA SER A 130 -3.75 -3.62 -8.67
C SER A 130 -4.61 -4.84 -8.30
N GLY A 131 -4.94 -5.71 -9.25
CA GLY A 131 -5.65 -6.97 -9.01
C GLY A 131 -4.87 -7.92 -8.10
N MET A 132 -3.55 -8.09 -8.30
CA MET A 132 -2.72 -8.90 -7.39
C MET A 132 -2.72 -8.31 -5.98
N PHE A 133 -2.56 -7.00 -5.85
CA PHE A 133 -2.60 -6.32 -4.56
C PHE A 133 -3.95 -6.45 -3.87
N LEU A 134 -5.05 -6.31 -4.62
CA LEU A 134 -6.41 -6.46 -4.10
C LEU A 134 -6.63 -7.88 -3.60
N ALA A 135 -6.19 -8.88 -4.36
CA ALA A 135 -6.30 -10.27 -3.97
C ALA A 135 -5.54 -10.54 -2.66
N VAL A 136 -4.31 -10.02 -2.53
CA VAL A 136 -3.54 -10.11 -1.29
C VAL A 136 -4.29 -9.41 -0.15
N ALA A 137 -4.72 -8.16 -0.32
CA ALA A 137 -5.44 -7.42 0.72
C ALA A 137 -6.69 -8.16 1.21
N LEU A 138 -7.49 -8.73 0.28
CA LEU A 138 -8.67 -9.54 0.60
C LEU A 138 -8.32 -10.82 1.38
N SER A 139 -7.17 -11.44 1.11
CA SER A 139 -6.74 -12.70 1.77
C SER A 139 -6.43 -12.54 3.27
N TYR A 140 -6.49 -11.32 3.80
CA TYR A 140 -6.30 -11.04 5.22
C TYR A 140 -7.61 -10.93 6.00
N HIS A 141 -8.74 -10.84 5.30
CA HIS A 141 -10.08 -10.73 5.89
C HIS A 141 -10.78 -12.08 5.87
N ASP A 142 -11.27 -12.51 7.03
CA ASP A 142 -12.09 -13.71 7.14
C ASP A 142 -13.36 -13.55 6.29
N ALA A 143 -13.85 -14.65 5.71
CA ALA A 143 -15.02 -14.69 4.82
C ALA A 143 -14.83 -14.01 3.45
N GLN A 144 -13.61 -13.60 3.08
CA GLN A 144 -13.27 -13.07 1.75
C GLN A 144 -12.40 -14.04 0.93
N GLU A 145 -12.24 -15.29 1.36
CA GLU A 145 -11.29 -16.26 0.80
C GLU A 145 -11.60 -16.58 -0.67
N GLU A 146 -12.86 -16.89 -0.99
CA GLU A 146 -13.28 -17.19 -2.36
C GLU A 146 -13.17 -15.97 -3.28
N ARG A 147 -13.49 -14.78 -2.77
CA ARG A 147 -13.33 -13.53 -3.52
C ARG A 147 -11.85 -13.28 -3.80
N SER A 148 -10.99 -13.41 -2.79
CA SER A 148 -9.54 -13.27 -2.93
C SER A 148 -8.98 -14.25 -3.96
N LEU A 149 -9.34 -15.53 -3.87
CA LEU A 149 -8.92 -16.56 -4.82
C LEU A 149 -9.35 -16.24 -6.26
N GLN A 150 -10.59 -15.80 -6.45
CA GLN A 150 -11.08 -15.42 -7.77
C GLN A 150 -10.32 -14.20 -8.31
N THR A 151 -10.05 -13.20 -7.47
CA THR A 151 -9.25 -12.03 -7.85
C THR A 151 -7.82 -12.43 -8.22
N PHE A 152 -7.16 -13.33 -7.47
CA PHE A 152 -5.85 -13.86 -7.85
C PHE A 152 -5.86 -14.50 -9.24
N ARG A 153 -6.85 -15.35 -9.52
CA ARG A 153 -6.99 -16.03 -10.82
C ARG A 153 -7.15 -15.03 -11.96
N GLU A 154 -8.01 -14.03 -11.78
CA GLU A 154 -8.25 -13.02 -12.81
C GLU A 154 -7.04 -12.11 -13.03
N ALA A 155 -6.34 -11.72 -11.96
CA ALA A 155 -5.12 -10.95 -12.05
C ALA A 155 -4.01 -11.73 -12.77
N PHE A 156 -3.78 -12.99 -12.40
CA PHE A 156 -2.73 -13.82 -13.00
C PHE A 156 -2.99 -14.17 -14.47
N LYS A 157 -4.25 -14.30 -14.91
CA LYS A 157 -4.57 -14.46 -16.34
C LYS A 157 -4.17 -13.25 -17.19
N ARG A 158 -4.04 -12.07 -16.59
CA ARG A 158 -3.76 -10.79 -17.26
C ARG A 158 -2.31 -10.34 -17.15
N ILE A 159 -1.45 -11.12 -16.48
CA ILE A 159 -0.01 -10.86 -16.46
C ILE A 159 0.53 -10.91 -17.90
N ARG A 160 1.30 -9.88 -18.27
CA ARG A 160 2.01 -9.78 -19.54
C ARG A 160 3.53 -9.63 -19.31
N PRO A 161 4.38 -9.82 -20.34
CA PRO A 161 5.80 -9.49 -20.21
C PRO A 161 6.00 -8.05 -19.73
N GLY A 162 6.91 -7.84 -18.77
CA GLY A 162 7.21 -6.53 -18.18
C GLY A 162 6.67 -6.31 -16.76
N PHE A 163 5.82 -7.20 -16.24
CA PHE A 163 5.44 -7.17 -14.83
C PHE A 163 6.64 -7.45 -13.91
N SER A 164 6.70 -6.73 -12.79
CA SER A 164 7.73 -6.96 -11.76
C SER A 164 7.66 -8.41 -11.27
N PRO A 165 8.73 -9.22 -11.48
CA PRO A 165 8.78 -10.57 -10.96
C PRO A 165 8.60 -10.61 -9.43
N ARG A 166 9.08 -9.58 -8.72
CA ARG A 166 8.92 -9.47 -7.26
C ARG A 166 7.46 -9.46 -6.85
N ASN A 167 6.64 -8.65 -7.51
CA ASN A 167 5.20 -8.54 -7.18
C ASN A 167 4.47 -9.86 -7.48
N ILE A 168 4.86 -10.56 -8.55
CA ILE A 168 4.30 -11.87 -8.89
C ILE A 168 4.63 -12.90 -7.82
N ILE A 169 5.88 -12.94 -7.37
CA ILE A 169 6.36 -13.89 -6.35
C ILE A 169 5.75 -13.60 -4.99
N TRP A 170 5.68 -12.33 -4.60
CA TRP A 170 4.95 -11.87 -3.41
C TRP A 170 3.48 -12.32 -3.45
N ALA A 171 2.77 -12.02 -4.53
CA ALA A 171 1.37 -12.40 -4.70
C ALA A 171 1.16 -13.92 -4.67
N ARG A 172 2.03 -14.71 -5.31
CA ARG A 172 1.96 -16.19 -5.28
C ARG A 172 2.20 -16.77 -3.90
N SER A 173 3.07 -16.16 -3.10
CA SER A 173 3.32 -16.59 -1.73
C SER A 173 2.08 -16.39 -0.85
N HIS A 174 1.38 -15.27 -1.01
CA HIS A 174 0.09 -15.05 -0.36
C HIS A 174 -1.02 -15.97 -0.90
N LEU A 175 -1.06 -16.25 -2.20
CA LEU A 175 -1.99 -17.23 -2.76
C LEU A 175 -1.75 -18.63 -2.15
N ALA A 176 -0.50 -19.06 -2.00
CA ALA A 176 -0.17 -20.34 -1.36
C ALA A 176 -0.71 -20.41 0.08
N ARG A 177 -0.51 -19.34 0.87
CA ARG A 177 -1.06 -19.23 2.23
C ARG A 177 -2.59 -19.34 2.22
N LEU A 178 -3.26 -18.58 1.36
CA LEU A 178 -4.72 -18.62 1.21
C LEU A 178 -5.21 -20.03 0.86
N LEU A 179 -4.56 -20.69 -0.10
CA LEU A 179 -4.91 -22.05 -0.52
C LEU A 179 -4.76 -23.04 0.64
N ARG A 180 -3.75 -22.90 1.50
CA ARG A 180 -3.64 -23.71 2.73
C ARG A 180 -4.77 -23.43 3.71
N GLN A 181 -5.14 -22.16 3.93
CA GLN A 181 -6.26 -21.80 4.79
C GLN A 181 -7.59 -22.41 4.31
N MET A 182 -7.74 -22.55 2.99
CA MET A 182 -8.89 -23.20 2.35
C MET A 182 -8.78 -24.74 2.25
N ASP A 183 -7.79 -25.36 2.88
CA ASP A 183 -7.50 -26.81 2.81
C ASP A 183 -7.23 -27.35 1.39
N ARG A 184 -6.67 -26.51 0.51
CA ARG A 184 -6.33 -26.84 -0.88
C ARG A 184 -4.83 -27.11 -1.03
N ILE A 185 -4.33 -28.03 -0.20
CA ILE A 185 -2.89 -28.30 -0.03
C ILE A 185 -2.15 -28.56 -1.37
N PRO A 186 -2.64 -29.40 -2.31
CA PRO A 186 -1.93 -29.65 -3.56
C PRO A 186 -1.82 -28.42 -4.48
N GLU A 187 -2.70 -27.44 -4.32
CA GLU A 187 -2.62 -26.17 -5.04
C GLU A 187 -1.61 -25.23 -4.39
N ALA A 188 -1.62 -25.15 -3.06
CA ALA A 188 -0.63 -24.37 -2.32
C ALA A 188 0.79 -24.83 -2.64
N GLU A 189 1.07 -26.13 -2.61
CA GLU A 189 2.40 -26.69 -2.88
C GLU A 189 2.90 -26.38 -4.30
N ARG A 190 2.00 -26.27 -5.29
CA ARG A 190 2.36 -25.87 -6.66
C ARG A 190 2.81 -24.42 -6.72
N GLU A 191 2.11 -23.54 -6.02
CA GLU A 191 2.47 -22.11 -5.94
C GLU A 191 3.79 -21.93 -5.17
N GLU A 192 3.98 -22.65 -4.06
CA GLU A 192 5.23 -22.63 -3.30
C GLU A 192 6.41 -23.16 -4.12
N ASN A 193 6.22 -24.27 -4.84
CA ASN A 193 7.26 -24.82 -5.71
C ASN A 193 7.65 -23.85 -6.82
N PHE A 194 6.67 -23.17 -7.43
CA PHE A 194 6.95 -22.13 -8.41
C PHE A 194 7.82 -21.02 -7.80
N THR A 195 7.42 -20.52 -6.63
CA THR A 195 8.18 -19.49 -5.92
C THR A 195 9.60 -19.97 -5.58
N ARG A 196 9.76 -21.15 -4.99
CA ARG A 196 11.07 -21.73 -4.66
C ARG A 196 11.98 -21.83 -5.89
N GLN A 197 11.48 -22.37 -7.00
CA GLN A 197 12.27 -22.49 -8.23
C GLN A 197 12.71 -21.12 -8.76
N TRP A 198 11.83 -20.11 -8.67
CA TRP A 198 12.18 -18.75 -9.05
C TRP A 198 13.26 -18.18 -8.12
N LEU A 199 13.14 -18.34 -6.80
CA LEU A 199 14.14 -17.87 -5.83
C LEU A 199 15.50 -18.53 -6.09
N LEU A 200 15.55 -19.85 -6.29
CA LEU A 200 16.78 -20.58 -6.57
C LEU A 200 17.46 -20.14 -7.87
N LYS A 201 16.67 -19.85 -8.91
CA LYS A 201 17.19 -19.40 -10.20
C LYS A 201 17.82 -18.00 -10.12
N ASN A 202 17.27 -17.12 -9.29
CA ASN A 202 17.69 -15.72 -9.21
C ASN A 202 18.51 -15.41 -7.93
N ALA A 203 18.91 -16.44 -7.17
CA ALA A 203 19.62 -16.31 -5.90
C ALA A 203 20.93 -15.49 -5.97
N SER A 204 21.57 -15.43 -7.15
CA SER A 204 22.82 -14.70 -7.35
C SER A 204 22.65 -13.20 -7.55
N GLU A 205 21.43 -12.69 -7.77
CA GLU A 205 21.23 -11.27 -8.03
C GLU A 205 21.20 -10.47 -6.71
N PRO A 206 21.99 -9.39 -6.55
CA PRO A 206 22.07 -8.62 -5.31
C PRO A 206 20.71 -8.07 -4.84
N GLU A 207 19.87 -7.75 -5.81
CA GLU A 207 18.49 -7.31 -5.68
C GLU A 207 17.57 -8.30 -4.95
N PHE A 208 17.99 -9.57 -4.90
CA PHE A 208 17.31 -10.69 -4.28
C PHE A 208 18.10 -11.22 -3.07
N ARG A 209 18.86 -10.37 -2.39
CA ARG A 209 19.44 -10.73 -1.08
C ARG A 209 18.44 -10.61 0.06
N ASP A 210 17.46 -9.72 -0.06
CA ASP A 210 16.41 -9.50 0.95
C ASP A 210 15.09 -10.19 0.55
N LEU A 211 15.17 -11.37 -0.10
CA LEU A 211 14.00 -12.11 -0.62
C LEU A 211 12.97 -12.45 0.45
N GLU A 212 13.42 -12.65 1.68
CA GLU A 212 12.56 -12.99 2.81
C GLU A 212 11.52 -11.89 3.07
N VAL A 213 11.92 -10.62 3.00
CA VAL A 213 11.02 -9.47 3.20
C VAL A 213 9.90 -9.41 2.15
N PHE A 214 10.10 -10.04 0.98
CA PHE A 214 9.12 -10.04 -0.11
C PHE A 214 8.18 -11.26 -0.11
N VAL A 215 8.54 -12.32 0.60
CA VAL A 215 7.82 -13.61 0.55
C VAL A 215 7.24 -13.95 1.93
N CYS A 216 7.87 -13.45 2.99
CA CYS A 216 7.42 -13.60 4.36
C CYS A 216 6.69 -12.36 4.85
N ASP A 217 5.73 -12.60 5.73
CA ASP A 217 5.01 -11.57 6.47
C ASP A 217 4.73 -12.02 7.90
N ASP A 218 4.13 -11.12 8.67
CA ASP A 218 3.77 -11.30 10.08
C ASP A 218 2.75 -12.43 10.31
N ARG A 219 2.14 -12.97 9.23
CA ARG A 219 1.20 -14.09 9.26
C ARG A 219 1.84 -15.42 8.86
N ASN A 220 3.17 -15.52 8.91
CA ASN A 220 3.92 -16.72 8.51
C ASN A 220 3.69 -17.10 7.04
N THR A 221 3.36 -16.13 6.18
CA THR A 221 3.48 -16.34 4.72
C THR A 221 4.93 -16.73 4.43
N GLY A 222 5.17 -17.59 3.45
CA GLY A 222 6.55 -17.90 3.04
C GLY A 222 7.29 -18.96 3.86
N ASN A 223 6.84 -19.35 5.05
CA ASN A 223 7.52 -20.38 5.86
C ASN A 223 7.70 -21.69 5.08
N HIS A 224 6.64 -22.19 4.42
CA HIS A 224 6.71 -23.39 3.57
C HIS A 224 7.57 -23.23 2.31
N ILE A 225 7.96 -22.00 1.96
CA ILE A 225 8.90 -21.71 0.88
C ILE A 225 10.33 -21.75 1.44
N PHE A 226 10.63 -20.99 2.50
CA PHE A 226 11.99 -20.86 3.05
C PHE A 226 12.46 -22.03 3.92
N ASP A 227 11.55 -22.74 4.59
CA ASP A 227 11.88 -23.93 5.40
C ASP A 227 12.22 -25.15 4.53
N HIS A 228 12.08 -25.03 3.20
CA HIS A 228 12.40 -26.12 2.29
C HIS A 228 13.92 -26.36 2.24
N PRO A 229 14.39 -27.63 2.32
CA PRO A 229 15.83 -27.94 2.36
C PRO A 229 16.64 -27.31 1.23
N ASP A 230 16.09 -27.27 0.01
CA ASP A 230 16.75 -26.65 -1.14
C ASP A 230 16.99 -25.14 -0.95
N ILE A 231 16.04 -24.42 -0.35
CA ILE A 231 16.17 -22.98 -0.07
C ILE A 231 17.19 -22.78 1.06
N LEU A 232 17.06 -23.52 2.17
CA LEU A 232 18.01 -23.44 3.30
C LEU A 232 19.47 -23.70 2.88
N SER A 233 19.69 -24.59 1.90
CA SER A 233 21.04 -24.89 1.39
C SER A 233 21.69 -23.72 0.65
N LYS A 234 20.90 -22.79 0.11
CA LYS A 234 21.34 -21.64 -0.71
C LYS A 234 21.24 -20.32 0.03
N PHE A 235 20.28 -20.23 0.94
CA PHE A 235 20.01 -19.09 1.79
C PHE A 235 20.06 -19.60 3.24
N PRO A 236 21.26 -19.89 3.78
CA PRO A 236 21.35 -20.26 5.18
C PRO A 236 20.71 -19.14 6.00
N ALA A 237 19.82 -19.51 6.92
CA ALA A 237 19.01 -18.59 7.70
C ALA A 237 19.87 -17.38 8.09
N VAL A 238 19.54 -16.22 7.53
CA VAL A 238 20.07 -14.96 8.03
C VAL A 238 19.54 -14.92 9.45
N GLU A 239 20.42 -15.05 10.45
CA GLU A 239 20.03 -14.86 11.85
C GLU A 239 19.15 -13.62 11.89
N HIS A 240 17.88 -13.78 12.27
CA HIS A 240 16.93 -12.68 12.35
C HIS A 240 17.54 -11.63 13.28
N SER A 241 18.23 -10.66 12.70
CA SER A 241 18.76 -9.55 13.45
C SER A 241 17.52 -8.83 13.98
N PRO A 242 17.30 -8.78 15.29
CA PRO A 242 16.17 -8.04 15.83
C PRO A 242 16.28 -6.63 15.24
N ALA A 243 15.18 -6.17 14.64
CA ALA A 243 15.12 -4.85 14.03
C ALA A 243 15.87 -3.86 14.93
N ALA A 244 16.92 -3.23 14.39
CA ALA A 244 17.76 -2.34 15.17
C ALA A 244 16.85 -1.36 15.92
N PRO A 245 17.07 -1.15 17.24
CA PRO A 245 16.20 -0.28 18.01
C PRO A 245 16.16 1.08 17.32
N ALA A 246 14.97 1.44 16.86
CA ALA A 246 14.68 2.74 16.31
C ALA A 246 15.18 3.80 17.31
N VAL A 247 16.16 4.61 16.91
CA VAL A 247 16.50 5.83 17.62
C VAL A 247 15.29 6.74 17.45
N VAL A 248 14.43 6.79 18.46
CA VAL A 248 13.32 7.74 18.54
C VAL A 248 13.97 9.10 18.80
N PRO A 249 13.84 10.09 17.90
CA PRO A 249 14.19 11.47 18.24
C PRO A 249 13.22 11.94 19.32
N ASP A 250 13.73 12.55 20.40
CA ASP A 250 12.95 13.06 21.55
C ASP A 250 11.86 14.08 21.15
N ASP A 251 11.86 14.57 19.91
CA ASP A 251 11.01 15.68 19.45
C ASP A 251 9.58 15.28 19.01
N LEU A 252 9.08 14.09 19.38
CA LEU A 252 7.70 13.65 19.07
C LEU A 252 6.75 13.65 20.28
N GLU A 253 7.19 14.15 21.44
CA GLU A 253 6.32 14.40 22.61
C GLU A 253 5.88 15.87 22.75
N GLU A 254 5.32 16.49 21.70
CA GLU A 254 4.57 17.75 21.89
C GLU A 254 3.25 17.73 21.12
N ASP A 255 2.20 17.26 21.78
CA ASP A 255 0.83 17.79 21.63
C ASP A 255 -0.12 17.24 22.71
N LYS A 256 0.28 17.40 23.99
CA LYS A 256 -0.61 17.21 25.15
C LYS A 256 -0.45 18.34 26.15
N GLN A 257 -0.65 19.58 25.72
CA GLN A 257 -0.81 20.68 26.69
C GLN A 257 -1.46 21.93 26.09
N HIS A 258 -2.78 21.89 25.89
CA HIS A 258 -3.70 23.04 26.10
C HIS A 258 -4.99 22.43 26.66
N SER A 259 -5.06 22.19 27.98
CA SER A 259 -5.65 23.10 28.97
C SER A 259 -7.06 23.54 28.51
N ALA A 260 -8.11 22.81 28.87
CA ALA A 260 -8.80 22.93 30.16
C ALA A 260 -9.07 24.40 30.52
N ASN A 261 -10.17 24.94 29.99
CA ASN A 261 -10.92 26.05 30.57
C ASN A 261 -12.31 26.09 29.91
N ASN A 262 -13.34 25.71 30.68
CA ASN A 262 -14.64 26.40 30.72
C ASN A 262 -15.51 25.75 31.82
N ASP A 263 -15.36 26.31 33.01
CA ASP A 263 -16.42 26.87 33.84
C ASP A 263 -17.74 26.08 33.98
N THR A 264 -17.77 25.33 35.08
CA THR A 264 -18.81 25.30 36.12
C THR A 264 -19.85 26.42 36.03
N LEU A 265 -21.09 26.08 35.71
CA LEU A 265 -22.27 26.89 35.95
C LEU A 265 -22.99 26.32 37.17
N ASP A 266 -22.74 26.94 38.32
CA ASP A 266 -23.41 26.64 39.58
C ASP A 266 -24.76 27.38 39.63
N LEU A 267 -25.81 26.60 39.82
CA LEU A 267 -27.16 27.05 40.16
C LEU A 267 -27.19 27.41 41.64
N GLN A 268 -27.48 28.67 41.98
CA GLN A 268 -28.11 28.99 43.26
C GLN A 268 -29.28 29.95 43.11
N SER A 269 -30.37 29.52 43.73
CA SER A 269 -31.67 30.16 43.92
C SER A 269 -31.71 30.94 45.24
N THR A 270 -32.81 31.68 45.44
CA THR A 270 -33.25 32.54 46.57
C THR A 270 -32.72 33.99 46.53
N VAL A 271 -33.55 35.06 46.55
CA VAL A 271 -34.92 35.32 47.03
C VAL A 271 -35.68 36.16 46.01
#